data_AF-A0A355BXL5-F1
#
_entry.id   AF-A0A355BXL5-F1
#
_cell.length_a   1.000
_cell.length_b   1.000
_cell.length_c   1.000
_cell.angle_alpha   90.00
_cell.angle_beta   90.00
_cell.angle_gamma   90.00
#
_symmetry.space_group_name_H-M   'P 1'
#
loop_
_entity.id
_entity.type
_entity.pdbx_description
1 polymer ?
#
loop_
_entity_poly.entity_id
_entity_poly.type
_entity_poly.pdbx_seq_one_letter_code
_entity_poly.pdbx_strand_id
1 'polypeptide(L)'
;DPILLHMQHVPIAPGAGLNEKDQHREGRRSLLALSYDDFEARIVSQLTAAVGPFGFDAGRDIAGITVNRWPHGYAYEYNELFDDPAWSPANGPHLKARERIGRISIANSDASAYAYVNGAFDAALRAVEEQFGRG
;
A
#
# COMPACT_ATOMS: atom_id res chain seq x y z
N ASP A 1 25.18 -9.06 -18.59
CA ASP A 1 24.29 -9.40 -17.46
C ASP A 1 23.14 -8.41 -17.35
N PRO A 2 21.90 -8.87 -17.10
CA PRO A 2 20.75 -7.99 -16.94
C PRO A 2 20.85 -7.17 -15.65
N ILE A 3 20.26 -5.97 -15.66
CA ILE A 3 20.09 -5.14 -14.47
C ILE A 3 18.63 -5.20 -13.99
N LEU A 4 18.42 -4.98 -12.69
CA LEU A 4 17.07 -4.87 -12.15
C LEU A 4 16.57 -3.43 -12.30
N LEU A 5 15.45 -3.26 -13.00
CA LEU A 5 14.69 -2.00 -13.03
C LEU A 5 13.43 -2.15 -12.17
N HIS A 6 13.26 -1.24 -11.21
CA HIS A 6 12.05 -1.14 -10.41
C HIS A 6 11.15 -0.03 -10.95
N MET A 7 9.91 -0.37 -11.29
CA MET A 7 8.88 0.57 -11.73
C MET A 7 7.71 0.51 -10.77
N GLN A 8 7.17 1.68 -10.40
CA GLN A 8 6.04 1.80 -9.50
C GLN A 8 4.87 2.49 -10.19
N HIS A 9 3.67 1.95 -10.01
CA HIS A 9 2.43 2.59 -10.40
C HIS A 9 1.52 2.66 -9.17
N VAL A 10 1.12 3.88 -8.79
CA VAL A 10 0.14 4.12 -7.72
C VAL A 10 -1.16 4.55 -8.38
N PRO A 11 -2.17 3.66 -8.48
CA PRO A 11 -3.40 3.97 -9.16
C PRO A 11 -4.21 4.97 -8.33
N ILE A 12 -4.49 6.12 -8.93
CA ILE A 12 -5.30 7.20 -8.36
C ILE A 12 -6.33 7.65 -9.40
N ALA A 13 -7.39 8.34 -8.95
CA ALA A 13 -8.44 8.90 -9.80
C ALA A 13 -8.45 10.44 -9.70
N PRO A 14 -7.40 11.13 -10.20
CA PRO A 14 -7.26 12.57 -10.06
C PRO A 14 -8.38 13.30 -10.82
N GLY A 15 -8.91 14.37 -10.23
CA GLY A 15 -9.98 15.17 -10.83
C GLY A 15 -11.37 14.52 -10.79
N ALA A 16 -11.53 13.35 -10.18
CA ALA A 16 -12.82 12.65 -10.09
C ALA A 16 -13.75 13.19 -8.98
N GLY A 17 -13.35 14.21 -8.23
CA GLY A 17 -14.12 14.74 -7.09
C GLY A 17 -14.25 13.77 -5.90
N LEU A 18 -13.42 12.72 -5.87
CA LEU A 18 -13.41 11.70 -4.82
C LEU A 18 -12.54 12.13 -3.63
N ASN A 19 -13.02 11.85 -2.41
CA ASN A 19 -12.15 11.94 -1.22
C ASN A 19 -11.03 10.89 -1.31
N GLU A 20 -9.99 11.03 -0.49
CA GLU A 20 -8.80 10.18 -0.50
C GLU A 20 -9.15 8.68 -0.37
N LYS A 21 -10.02 8.31 0.57
CA LYS A 21 -10.43 6.91 0.78
C LYS A 21 -11.13 6.36 -0.44
N ASP A 22 -11.97 7.14 -1.11
CA ASP A 22 -12.64 6.73 -2.34
C ASP A 22 -11.68 6.64 -3.52
N GLN A 23 -10.66 7.50 -3.60
CA GLN A 23 -9.57 7.35 -4.57
C GLN A 23 -8.79 6.04 -4.34
N HIS A 24 -8.51 5.66 -3.10
CA HIS A 24 -7.88 4.37 -2.80
C HIS A 24 -8.77 3.19 -3.19
N ARG A 25 -10.09 3.27 -2.92
CA ARG A 25 -11.05 2.23 -3.32
C ARG A 25 -11.09 2.06 -4.84
N GLU A 26 -11.11 3.17 -5.57
CA GLU A 26 -11.10 3.16 -7.03
C GLU A 26 -9.75 2.70 -7.60
N GLY A 27 -8.64 3.16 -7.04
CA GLY A 27 -7.30 2.70 -7.39
C GLY A 27 -7.13 1.20 -7.19
N ARG A 28 -7.64 0.66 -6.08
CA ARG A 28 -7.68 -0.79 -5.84
C ARG A 28 -8.53 -1.51 -6.88
N ARG A 29 -9.73 -1.01 -7.18
CA ARG A 29 -10.64 -1.63 -8.16
C ARG A 29 -9.99 -1.69 -9.54
N SER A 30 -9.38 -0.59 -9.97
CA SER A 30 -8.67 -0.54 -11.25
C SER A 30 -7.46 -1.47 -11.28
N LEU A 31 -6.65 -1.52 -10.22
CA LEU A 31 -5.51 -2.44 -10.12
C LEU A 31 -5.92 -3.91 -10.21
N LEU A 32 -7.03 -4.28 -9.55
CA LEU A 32 -7.56 -5.66 -9.57
C LEU A 32 -8.16 -6.05 -10.91
N ALA A 33 -8.58 -5.08 -11.73
CA ALA A 33 -9.12 -5.32 -13.06
C ALA A 33 -8.04 -5.51 -14.14
N LEU A 34 -6.78 -5.16 -13.85
CA LEU A 34 -5.68 -5.32 -14.80
C LEU A 34 -5.21 -6.79 -14.88
N SER A 35 -5.12 -7.28 -16.10
CA SER A 35 -4.43 -8.53 -16.44
C SER A 35 -2.91 -8.34 -16.42
N TYR A 36 -2.14 -9.44 -16.46
CA TYR A 36 -0.69 -9.35 -16.64
C TYR A 36 -0.34 -8.65 -17.95
N ASP A 37 -1.03 -8.98 -19.05
CA ASP A 37 -0.81 -8.41 -20.38
C ASP A 37 -0.99 -6.89 -20.38
N ASP A 38 -1.94 -6.36 -19.59
CA ASP A 38 -2.10 -4.91 -19.42
C ASP A 38 -0.86 -4.25 -18.78
N PHE A 39 -0.24 -4.91 -17.79
CA PHE A 39 1.00 -4.42 -17.19
C PHE A 39 2.16 -4.53 -18.17
N GLU A 40 2.32 -5.68 -18.82
CA GLU A 40 3.39 -5.93 -19.78
C GLU A 40 3.36 -4.91 -20.92
N ALA A 41 2.18 -4.70 -21.53
CA ALA A 41 2.01 -3.73 -22.60
C ALA A 41 2.39 -2.29 -22.17
N ARG A 42 1.99 -1.88 -20.95
CA ARG A 42 2.31 -0.55 -20.42
C ARG A 42 3.79 -0.40 -20.09
N ILE A 43 4.42 -1.41 -19.50
CA ILE A 43 5.85 -1.44 -19.19
C ILE A 43 6.65 -1.32 -20.49
N VAL A 44 6.37 -2.18 -21.47
CA VAL A 44 7.01 -2.16 -22.79
C VAL A 44 6.83 -0.81 -23.47
N SER A 45 5.61 -0.27 -23.48
CA SER A 45 5.32 1.04 -24.08
C SER A 45 6.09 2.16 -23.40
N GLN A 46 6.13 2.20 -22.07
CA GLN A 46 6.79 3.26 -21.32
C GLN A 46 8.32 3.22 -21.50
N LEU A 47 8.92 2.02 -21.45
CA LEU A 47 10.35 1.86 -21.69
C LEU A 47 10.73 2.18 -23.13
N THR A 48 9.97 1.68 -24.11
CA THR A 48 10.21 1.97 -25.53
C THR A 48 10.12 3.48 -25.79
N ALA A 49 9.14 4.18 -25.22
CA ALA A 49 9.02 5.63 -25.37
C ALA A 49 10.18 6.38 -24.69
N ALA A 50 10.58 5.97 -23.49
CA ALA A 50 11.59 6.68 -22.71
C ALA A 50 13.02 6.46 -23.23
N VAL A 51 13.35 5.22 -23.62
CA VAL A 51 14.73 4.83 -23.94
C VAL A 51 14.93 4.22 -25.32
N GLY A 52 13.85 3.94 -26.07
CA GLY A 52 13.92 3.46 -27.45
C GLY A 52 14.74 4.34 -28.40
N PRO A 53 14.62 5.68 -28.35
CA PRO A 53 15.45 6.58 -29.17
C PRO A 53 16.96 6.44 -28.92
N PHE A 54 17.37 5.82 -27.83
CA PHE A 54 18.77 5.57 -27.47
C PHE A 54 19.21 4.13 -27.74
N GLY A 55 18.43 3.36 -28.51
CA GLY A 55 18.78 2.02 -29.00
C GLY A 55 18.17 0.84 -28.23
N PHE A 56 17.32 1.11 -27.24
CA PHE A 56 16.57 0.08 -26.53
C PHE A 56 15.57 -0.62 -27.45
N ASP A 57 15.58 -1.94 -27.43
CA ASP A 57 14.61 -2.81 -28.10
C ASP A 57 14.00 -3.75 -27.07
N ALA A 58 12.69 -3.62 -26.82
CA ALA A 58 12.02 -4.38 -25.77
C ALA A 58 12.09 -5.91 -25.98
N GLY A 59 12.05 -6.38 -27.22
CA GLY A 59 12.09 -7.81 -27.53
C GLY A 59 13.47 -8.44 -27.33
N ARG A 60 14.53 -7.64 -27.48
CA ARG A 60 15.92 -8.07 -27.24
C ARG A 60 16.38 -7.83 -25.80
N ASP A 61 16.01 -6.70 -25.23
CA ASP A 61 16.65 -6.16 -24.02
C ASP A 61 15.89 -6.48 -22.72
N ILE A 62 14.61 -6.88 -22.79
CA ILE A 62 13.85 -7.33 -21.62
C ILE A 62 14.07 -8.83 -21.41
N ALA A 63 14.80 -9.18 -20.35
CA ALA A 63 15.02 -10.59 -19.99
C ALA A 63 13.81 -11.23 -19.28
N GLY A 64 12.95 -10.43 -18.65
CA GLY A 64 11.75 -10.91 -17.97
C GLY A 64 11.04 -9.79 -17.20
N ILE A 65 9.76 -9.98 -16.96
CA ILE A 65 8.91 -9.05 -16.21
C ILE A 65 8.26 -9.83 -15.06
N THR A 66 8.34 -9.27 -13.86
CA THR A 66 7.58 -9.74 -12.70
C THR A 66 6.72 -8.61 -12.19
N VAL A 67 5.43 -8.88 -11.97
CA VAL A 67 4.49 -7.90 -11.47
C VAL A 67 4.06 -8.29 -10.06
N ASN A 68 4.23 -7.36 -9.12
CA ASN A 68 3.70 -7.48 -7.78
C ASN A 68 2.51 -6.52 -7.61
N ARG A 69 1.33 -7.07 -7.28
CA ARG A 69 0.09 -6.30 -7.11
C ARG A 69 -0.28 -6.22 -5.63
N TRP A 70 -0.32 -5.01 -5.09
CA TRP A 70 -0.65 -4.76 -3.67
C TRP A 70 -1.98 -3.98 -3.52
N PRO A 71 -3.14 -4.64 -3.65
CA PRO A 71 -4.44 -3.97 -3.53
C PRO A 71 -4.80 -3.51 -2.10
N HIS A 72 -4.15 -4.10 -1.09
CA HIS A 72 -4.33 -3.79 0.34
C HIS A 72 -2.98 -3.83 1.06
N GLY A 73 -1.95 -3.25 0.44
CA GLY A 73 -0.56 -3.45 0.91
C GLY A 73 -0.14 -2.66 2.13
N TYR A 74 -0.91 -1.64 2.52
CA TYR A 74 -0.55 -0.73 3.59
C TYR A 74 -1.78 -0.34 4.41
N ALA A 75 -1.56 -0.17 5.72
CA ALA A 75 -2.55 0.47 6.59
C ALA A 75 -2.80 1.90 6.11
N TYR A 76 -4.02 2.39 6.30
CA TYR A 76 -4.34 3.79 6.03
C TYR A 76 -3.72 4.68 7.11
N GLU A 77 -2.92 5.65 6.67
CA GLU A 77 -2.38 6.71 7.53
C GLU A 77 -3.26 7.94 7.43
N TYR A 78 -3.45 8.63 8.55
CA TYR A 78 -4.31 9.80 8.59
C TYR A 78 -3.69 10.96 7.79
N ASN A 79 -4.54 11.61 7.00
CA ASN A 79 -4.16 12.76 6.21
C ASN A 79 -4.81 14.02 6.81
N GLU A 80 -4.02 14.84 7.50
CA GLU A 80 -4.50 16.04 8.21
C GLU A 80 -5.26 17.05 7.32
N LEU A 81 -5.09 16.97 5.99
CA LEU A 81 -5.83 17.81 5.04
C LEU A 81 -7.27 17.34 4.80
N PHE A 82 -7.56 16.06 4.98
CA PHE A 82 -8.83 15.43 4.56
C PHE A 82 -9.54 14.63 5.65
N ASP A 83 -8.83 14.20 6.69
CA ASP A 83 -9.37 13.49 7.83
C ASP A 83 -9.74 14.44 8.97
N ASP A 84 -10.39 13.90 10.00
CA ASP A 84 -10.65 14.61 11.25
C ASP A 84 -9.31 15.08 11.87
N PRO A 85 -9.10 16.39 12.09
CA PRO A 85 -7.85 16.93 12.62
C PRO A 85 -7.55 16.46 14.05
N ALA A 86 -8.53 15.89 14.75
CA ALA A 86 -8.30 15.26 16.04
C ALA A 86 -7.60 13.90 15.92
N TRP A 87 -7.60 13.27 14.74
CA TRP A 87 -6.98 11.96 14.55
C TRP A 87 -5.45 12.06 14.54
N SER A 88 -4.81 11.16 15.28
CA SER A 88 -3.37 11.07 15.51
C SER A 88 -3.01 9.65 15.96
N PRO A 89 -1.72 9.30 16.10
CA PRO A 89 -1.34 8.00 16.68
C PRO A 89 -1.88 7.75 18.10
N ALA A 90 -2.23 8.82 18.83
CA ALA A 90 -2.76 8.76 20.19
C ALA A 90 -4.28 9.00 20.25
N ASN A 91 -4.95 9.26 19.12
CA ASN A 91 -6.39 9.49 19.08
C ASN A 91 -6.97 9.08 17.73
N GLY A 92 -7.94 8.18 17.69
CA GLY A 92 -8.57 7.79 16.44
C GLY A 92 -9.29 6.45 16.49
N PRO A 93 -10.01 6.09 15.42
CA PRO A 93 -10.82 4.86 15.38
C PRO A 93 -9.98 3.58 15.55
N HIS A 94 -8.70 3.58 15.17
CA HIS A 94 -7.80 2.43 15.34
C HIS A 94 -7.59 2.04 16.81
N LEU A 95 -7.66 3.00 17.75
CA LEU A 95 -7.52 2.72 19.18
C LEU A 95 -8.69 1.91 19.71
N LYS A 96 -9.91 2.30 19.34
CA LYS A 96 -11.11 1.52 19.68
C LYS A 96 -11.12 0.17 18.98
N ALA A 97 -10.70 0.14 17.71
CA ALA A 97 -10.68 -1.08 16.92
C ALA A 97 -9.66 -2.12 17.43
N ARG A 98 -8.60 -1.70 18.12
CA ARG A 98 -7.56 -2.60 18.66
C ARG A 98 -7.76 -3.02 20.12
N GLU A 99 -8.82 -2.55 20.78
CA GLU A 99 -9.12 -2.87 22.18
C GLU A 99 -9.20 -4.38 22.40
N ARG A 100 -8.65 -4.84 23.53
CA ARG A 100 -8.68 -6.26 23.92
C ARG A 100 -10.12 -6.70 24.21
N ILE A 101 -10.53 -7.84 23.64
CA ILE A 101 -11.80 -8.49 23.92
C ILE A 101 -11.54 -9.79 24.68
N GLY A 102 -11.63 -9.73 26.01
CA GLY A 102 -11.35 -10.88 26.88
C GLY A 102 -9.92 -11.39 26.70
N ARG A 103 -9.77 -12.59 26.09
CA ARG A 103 -8.48 -13.24 25.79
C ARG A 103 -8.00 -13.00 24.36
N ILE A 104 -8.55 -12.00 23.67
CA ILE A 104 -8.23 -11.67 22.28
C ILE A 104 -7.63 -10.28 22.24
N SER A 105 -6.36 -10.18 21.83
CA SER A 105 -5.68 -8.91 21.52
C SER A 105 -5.44 -8.82 20.01
N ILE A 106 -5.59 -7.61 19.45
CA ILE A 106 -5.42 -7.35 18.01
C ILE A 106 -4.08 -6.64 17.78
N ALA A 107 -3.23 -7.18 16.90
CA ALA A 107 -1.92 -6.62 16.57
C ALA A 107 -1.62 -6.73 15.07
N ASN A 108 -1.27 -5.60 14.46
CA ASN A 108 -0.77 -5.40 13.09
C ASN A 108 -0.47 -3.90 12.92
N SER A 109 -0.11 -3.48 11.71
CA SER A 109 0.04 -2.07 11.32
C SER A 109 -1.23 -1.24 11.46
N ASP A 110 -2.40 -1.82 11.17
CA ASP A 110 -3.71 -1.15 11.23
C ASP A 110 -4.09 -0.80 12.67
N ALA A 111 -3.67 -1.61 13.63
CA ALA A 111 -3.79 -1.34 15.06
C ALA A 111 -2.94 -0.14 15.51
N SER A 112 -2.07 0.37 14.65
CA SER A 112 -1.27 1.59 14.88
C SER A 112 -1.64 2.72 13.92
N ALA A 113 -2.59 2.51 13.00
CA ALA A 113 -2.87 3.43 11.87
C ALA A 113 -1.58 3.88 11.17
N TYR A 114 -0.63 2.95 10.98
CA TYR A 114 0.73 3.27 10.54
C TYR A 114 1.28 2.14 9.66
N ALA A 115 1.67 2.45 8.42
CA ALA A 115 1.93 1.46 7.39
C ALA A 115 3.30 0.75 7.52
N TYR A 116 4.12 1.14 8.49
CA TYR A 116 5.49 0.69 8.61
C TYR A 116 5.65 -0.48 9.57
N VAL A 117 6.70 -1.27 9.34
CA VAL A 117 6.99 -2.50 10.08
C VAL A 117 7.14 -2.26 11.59
N ASN A 118 7.70 -1.12 12.01
CA ASN A 118 7.83 -0.80 13.43
C ASN A 118 6.47 -0.60 14.09
N GLY A 119 5.48 -0.04 13.40
CA GLY A 119 4.10 0.06 13.91
C GLY A 119 3.47 -1.30 14.19
N ALA A 120 3.79 -2.31 13.38
CA ALA A 120 3.35 -3.68 13.59
C ALA A 120 4.07 -4.35 14.78
N PHE A 121 5.38 -4.11 14.94
CA PHE A 121 6.15 -4.61 16.08
C PHE A 121 5.67 -4.00 17.41
N ASP A 122 5.46 -2.69 17.46
CA ASP A 122 4.97 -1.99 18.65
C ASP A 122 3.56 -2.50 19.03
N ALA A 123 2.69 -2.73 18.05
CA ALA A 123 1.38 -3.33 18.28
C ALA A 123 1.47 -4.77 18.81
N ALA A 124 2.44 -5.56 18.35
CA ALA A 124 2.67 -6.91 18.84
C ALA A 124 3.17 -6.93 20.29
N LEU A 125 4.11 -6.04 20.64
CA LEU A 125 4.60 -5.89 22.01
C LEU A 125 3.45 -5.53 22.96
N ARG A 126 2.65 -4.52 22.61
CA ARG A 126 1.45 -4.14 23.37
C ARG A 126 0.50 -5.33 23.56
N ALA A 127 0.20 -6.08 22.49
CA ALA A 127 -0.73 -7.21 22.57
C ALA A 127 -0.21 -8.34 23.48
N VAL A 128 1.10 -8.59 23.51
CA VAL A 128 1.73 -9.51 24.46
C VAL A 128 1.55 -9.00 25.89
N GLU A 129 1.85 -7.73 26.14
CA GLU A 129 1.65 -7.09 27.45
C GLU A 129 0.20 -7.10 27.90
N GLU A 130 -0.77 -6.94 27.00
CA GLU A 130 -2.19 -7.05 27.31
C GLU A 130 -2.61 -8.45 27.78
N GLN A 131 -1.89 -9.52 27.37
CA GLN A 131 -2.20 -10.89 27.77
C GLN A 131 -1.46 -11.33 29.04
N PHE A 132 -0.25 -10.82 29.27
CA PHE A 132 0.60 -11.19 30.41
C PHE A 132 0.64 -10.16 31.54
N GLY A 133 0.35 -8.90 31.22
CA GLY A 133 0.17 -7.81 32.16
C GLY A 133 -1.02 -8.14 33.05
N ARG A 134 -0.73 -8.42 34.32
CA ARG A 134 -1.73 -8.64 35.36
C ARG A 134 -2.67 -7.43 35.35
N GLY A 135 -3.95 -7.67 35.07
CA GLY A 135 -5.00 -6.67 35.24
C GLY A 135 -5.16 -6.22 36.68
#